data_AF-A0A0M0J783-F1
#
_entry.id   AF-A0A0M0J783-F1
#
_cell.length_a   1.000
_cell.length_b   1.000
_cell.length_c   1.000
_cell.angle_alpha   90.00
_cell.angle_beta   90.00
_cell.angle_gamma   90.00
#
_symmetry.space_group_name_H-M   'P 1'
#
loop_
_entity.id
_entity.type
_entity.pdbx_description
1 polymer ?
#
loop_
_entity_poly.entity_id
_entity_poly.type
_entity_poly.pdbx_seq_one_letter_code
_entity_poly.pdbx_strand_id
1 'polypeptide(L)'
;MRWAELAPAQSAPPDGFVGVEGIYNASLWDAYDEAHFKGRFSCPTRQAFGEPAENPDWRANSPTAVAAQAAPVGPCMLLHSPGDDYVQVQEAVALYEVLKPAPGGVPHRIDIAGGCVQGEHEDVLEGASAQSLARCMAQMVLT
;
A
#
# COMPACT_ATOMS: atom_id res chain seq x y z
N MET A 1 -2.20 17.17 3.31
CA MET A 1 -1.89 17.81 4.62
C MET A 1 -2.05 16.72 5.67
N ARG A 2 -0.97 15.99 6.02
CA ARG A 2 -0.92 15.02 7.15
C ARG A 2 0.51 14.76 7.65
N TRP A 3 1.55 14.82 6.79
CA TRP A 3 2.94 14.63 7.26
C TRP A 3 3.34 15.64 8.35
N ALA A 4 3.05 16.93 8.15
CA ALA A 4 3.31 17.95 9.17
C ALA A 4 2.46 17.79 10.45
N GLU A 5 1.40 16.99 10.41
CA GLU A 5 0.51 16.72 11.56
C GLU A 5 0.88 15.42 12.29
N LEU A 6 1.42 14.43 11.57
CA LEU A 6 1.73 13.10 12.07
C LEU A 6 3.21 12.89 12.35
N ALA A 7 4.10 13.59 11.64
CA ALA A 7 5.53 13.44 11.81
C ALA A 7 6.02 14.33 12.97
N PRO A 8 7.06 13.90 13.71
CA PRO A 8 7.75 14.77 14.66
C PRO A 8 8.09 16.12 14.02
N ALA A 9 8.03 17.20 14.79
CA ALA A 9 8.16 18.59 14.31
C ALA A 9 9.47 18.92 13.54
N GLN A 10 10.41 17.98 13.42
CA GLN A 10 11.70 18.12 12.75
C GLN A 10 11.92 17.09 11.63
N SER A 11 10.93 16.25 11.33
CA SER A 11 11.05 15.23 10.29
C SER A 11 10.82 15.83 8.91
N ALA A 12 11.84 15.73 8.04
CA ALA A 12 11.67 16.04 6.63
C ALA A 12 10.57 15.14 6.03
N PRO A 13 9.73 15.66 5.11
CA PRO A 13 8.86 14.81 4.30
C PRO A 13 9.67 13.71 3.61
N PRO A 14 9.14 12.48 3.51
CA PRO A 14 9.83 11.42 2.79
C PRO A 14 9.85 11.74 1.30
N ASP A 15 10.94 11.41 0.62
CA ASP A 15 11.11 11.62 -0.82
C ASP A 15 10.16 10.75 -1.66
N GLY A 16 9.51 9.76 -1.04
CA GLY A 16 8.49 8.92 -1.67
C GLY A 16 7.97 7.84 -0.73
N PHE A 17 6.94 7.13 -1.19
CA PHE A 17 6.29 6.05 -0.46
C PHE A 17 6.28 4.77 -1.29
N VAL A 18 6.68 3.66 -0.68
CA VAL A 18 6.62 2.34 -1.31
C VAL A 18 5.66 1.47 -0.50
N GLY A 19 4.66 0.94 -1.18
CA GLY A 19 3.77 -0.09 -0.64
C GLY A 19 4.04 -1.42 -1.33
N VAL A 20 4.23 -2.48 -0.56
CA VAL A 20 4.46 -3.84 -1.05
C VAL A 20 3.39 -4.73 -0.44
N GLU A 21 2.55 -5.35 -1.28
CA GLU A 21 1.57 -6.38 -0.85
C GLU A 21 0.69 -5.96 0.33
N GLY A 22 0.34 -4.68 0.35
CA GLY A 22 -0.46 -4.09 1.40
C GLY A 22 -1.96 -4.25 1.17
N ILE A 23 -2.68 -4.28 2.29
CA ILE A 23 -4.13 -4.10 2.33
C ILE A 23 -4.39 -2.58 2.33
N TYR A 24 -5.09 -2.06 1.32
CA TYR A 24 -5.28 -0.62 1.16
C TYR A 24 -6.74 -0.20 1.12
N ASN A 25 -7.65 -1.12 0.83
CA ASN A 25 -9.07 -0.92 0.73
C ASN A 25 -9.78 -1.90 1.66
N ALA A 26 -10.30 -1.34 2.76
CA ALA A 26 -10.93 -2.12 3.81
C ALA A 26 -12.12 -2.98 3.33
N SER A 27 -12.97 -2.43 2.46
CA SER A 27 -14.14 -3.15 1.95
C SER A 27 -13.73 -4.29 1.01
N LEU A 28 -12.67 -4.07 0.22
CA LEU A 28 -12.13 -5.07 -0.68
C LEU A 28 -11.49 -6.21 0.12
N TRP A 29 -10.73 -5.88 1.18
CA TRP A 29 -10.14 -6.85 2.09
C TRP A 29 -11.18 -7.67 2.85
N ASP A 30 -12.18 -7.01 3.46
CA ASP A 30 -13.24 -7.73 4.19
C ASP A 30 -13.93 -8.77 3.30
N ALA A 31 -14.23 -8.42 2.05
CA ALA A 31 -14.87 -9.34 1.11
C ALA A 31 -13.96 -10.52 0.74
N TYR A 32 -12.67 -10.26 0.57
CA TYR A 32 -11.68 -11.29 0.23
C TYR A 32 -11.36 -12.21 1.43
N ASP A 33 -11.12 -11.65 2.61
CA ASP A 33 -10.90 -12.39 3.84
C ASP A 33 -12.10 -13.27 4.19
N GLU A 34 -13.33 -12.77 4.02
CA GLU A 34 -14.54 -13.59 4.19
C GLU A 34 -14.59 -14.74 3.18
N ALA A 35 -14.39 -14.46 1.90
CA ALA A 35 -14.52 -15.46 0.84
C ALA A 35 -13.40 -16.52 0.87
N HIS A 36 -12.16 -16.12 1.17
CA HIS A 36 -10.97 -16.94 1.03
C HIS A 36 -10.51 -17.54 2.37
N PHE A 37 -10.62 -16.78 3.46
CA PHE A 37 -10.14 -17.17 4.78
C PHE A 37 -11.25 -17.28 5.84
N LYS A 38 -12.52 -17.10 5.46
CA LYS A 38 -13.70 -17.13 6.36
C LYS A 38 -13.61 -16.11 7.50
N GLY A 39 -13.11 -14.91 7.19
CA GLY A 39 -13.03 -13.80 8.13
C GLY A 39 -11.92 -13.95 9.18
N ARG A 40 -10.98 -14.87 8.97
CA ARG A 40 -9.93 -15.21 9.93
C ARG A 40 -9.04 -14.00 10.25
N PHE A 41 -8.77 -13.14 9.27
CA PHE A 41 -7.82 -12.04 9.41
C PHE A 41 -8.46 -10.68 9.66
N SER A 42 -9.80 -10.58 9.62
CA SER A 42 -10.51 -9.30 9.79
C SER A 42 -10.12 -8.56 11.08
N CYS A 43 -10.14 -9.25 12.22
CA CYS A 43 -9.74 -8.66 13.50
C CYS A 43 -8.26 -8.23 13.55
N PRO A 44 -7.26 -9.10 13.29
CA PRO A 44 -5.85 -8.68 13.36
C PRO A 44 -5.50 -7.62 12.32
N THR A 45 -6.08 -7.66 11.11
CA THR A 45 -5.88 -6.59 10.12
C THR A 45 -6.38 -5.27 10.68
N ARG A 46 -7.62 -5.20 11.19
CA ARG A 46 -8.15 -3.95 11.75
C ARG A 46 -7.32 -3.44 12.93
N GLN A 47 -6.81 -4.32 13.78
CA GLN A 47 -5.87 -3.97 14.84
C GLN A 47 -4.58 -3.36 14.30
N ALA A 48 -4.01 -3.89 13.22
CA ALA A 48 -2.84 -3.31 12.57
C ALA A 48 -3.10 -1.90 12.02
N PHE A 49 -4.35 -1.60 11.64
CA PHE A 49 -4.80 -0.25 11.27
C PHE A 49 -5.14 0.65 12.48
N GLY A 50 -4.93 0.17 13.72
CA GLY A 50 -5.14 0.95 14.94
C GLY A 50 -6.53 0.81 15.57
N GLU A 51 -7.31 -0.22 15.22
CA GLU A 51 -8.58 -0.54 15.89
C GLU A 51 -8.28 -1.39 17.15
N PRO A 52 -8.43 -0.88 18.40
CA PRO A 52 -9.77 -0.59 18.92
C PRO A 52 -9.85 0.71 19.77
N ALA A 53 -11.08 1.27 19.89
CA ALA A 53 -11.55 2.31 20.81
C ALA A 53 -11.82 3.73 20.27
N GLU A 54 -11.18 4.21 19.20
CA GLU A 54 -11.35 5.62 18.74
C GLU A 54 -11.70 5.80 17.26
N ASN A 55 -11.70 4.72 16.47
CA ASN A 55 -11.99 4.78 15.04
C ASN A 55 -13.15 3.83 14.66
N PRO A 56 -14.42 4.30 14.73
CA PRO A 56 -15.58 3.46 14.42
C PRO A 56 -15.71 3.11 12.93
N ASP A 57 -14.88 3.70 12.06
CA ASP A 57 -14.96 3.49 10.61
C ASP A 57 -13.56 3.32 10.01
N TRP A 58 -12.92 2.18 10.29
CA TRP A 58 -11.65 1.80 9.65
C TRP A 58 -11.77 1.77 8.11
N ARG A 59 -12.98 1.59 7.56
CA ARG A 59 -13.21 1.66 6.12
C ARG A 59 -13.00 3.07 5.58
N ALA A 60 -13.59 4.08 6.24
CA ALA A 60 -13.37 5.49 5.90
C ALA A 60 -11.92 5.95 6.08
N ASN A 61 -11.14 5.24 6.91
CA ASN A 61 -9.74 5.55 7.19
C ASN A 61 -8.74 4.63 6.49
N SER A 62 -9.21 3.71 5.63
CA SER A 62 -8.32 2.90 4.80
C SER A 62 -7.48 3.78 3.86
N PRO A 63 -6.26 3.36 3.49
CA PRO A 63 -5.39 4.13 2.59
C PRO A 63 -6.08 4.63 1.32
N THR A 64 -6.91 3.78 0.68
CA THR A 64 -7.67 4.14 -0.53
C THR A 64 -8.71 5.22 -0.26
N ALA A 65 -9.44 5.13 0.85
CA ALA A 65 -10.43 6.13 1.24
C ALA A 65 -9.80 7.49 1.59
N VAL A 66 -8.63 7.46 2.23
CA VAL A 66 -7.86 8.68 2.55
C VAL A 66 -7.28 9.32 1.29
N ALA A 67 -6.72 8.52 0.38
CA ALA A 67 -6.17 9.01 -0.89
C ALA A 67 -7.23 9.70 -1.77
N ALA A 68 -8.50 9.27 -1.68
CA ALA A 68 -9.59 9.89 -2.42
C ALA A 68 -9.94 11.31 -1.94
N GLN A 69 -9.52 11.66 -0.72
CA GLN A 69 -9.83 12.95 -0.08
C GLN A 69 -8.62 13.89 -0.06
N ALA A 70 -7.42 13.36 -0.25
CA ALA A 70 -6.18 14.12 -0.11
C ALA A 70 -5.16 13.70 -1.16
N ALA A 71 -4.62 14.68 -1.88
CA ALA A 71 -3.53 14.44 -2.82
C ALA A 71 -2.28 13.91 -2.10
N PRO A 72 -1.54 12.97 -2.72
CA PRO A 72 -0.26 12.51 -2.21
C PRO A 72 0.75 13.67 -2.17
N VAL A 73 1.60 13.66 -1.14
CA VAL A 73 2.61 14.71 -0.91
C VAL A 73 3.98 14.40 -1.53
N GLY A 74 4.10 13.24 -2.17
CA GLY A 74 5.33 12.77 -2.81
C GLY A 74 5.07 11.56 -3.71
N PRO A 75 6.08 11.12 -4.48
CA PRO A 75 6.00 9.95 -5.34
C PRO A 75 5.51 8.70 -4.60
N CYS A 76 4.83 7.82 -5.31
CA CYS A 76 4.32 6.56 -4.76
C CYS A 76 4.62 5.41 -5.71
N MET A 77 5.11 4.30 -5.17
CA MET A 77 5.28 3.04 -5.90
C MET A 77 4.51 1.94 -5.17
N LEU A 78 3.55 1.33 -5.85
CA LEU A 78 2.80 0.18 -5.35
C LEU A 78 3.25 -1.09 -6.05
N LEU A 79 3.63 -2.09 -5.28
CA LEU A 79 4.23 -3.33 -5.73
C LEU A 79 3.39 -4.52 -5.26
N HIS A 80 3.20 -5.50 -6.15
CA HIS A 80 2.49 -6.73 -5.83
C HIS A 80 3.07 -7.89 -6.64
N SER A 81 3.38 -9.00 -5.99
CA SER A 81 3.82 -10.20 -6.69
C SER A 81 2.64 -10.85 -7.41
N PRO A 82 2.80 -11.32 -8.66
CA PRO A 82 1.81 -12.16 -9.32
C PRO A 82 1.54 -13.50 -8.60
N GLY A 83 2.44 -13.91 -7.70
CA GLY A 83 2.34 -15.13 -6.92
C GLY A 83 1.75 -14.95 -5.51
N ASP A 84 1.38 -13.73 -5.09
CA ASP A 84 0.75 -13.51 -3.78
C ASP A 84 -0.70 -14.02 -3.78
N ASP A 85 -1.00 -14.97 -2.90
CA ASP A 85 -2.35 -15.50 -2.64
C ASP A 85 -2.89 -15.15 -1.24
N TYR A 86 -2.17 -14.34 -0.46
CA TYR A 86 -2.60 -13.82 0.85
C TYR A 86 -3.29 -12.47 0.73
N VAL A 87 -2.81 -11.62 -0.18
CA VAL A 87 -3.40 -10.32 -0.47
C VAL A 87 -3.72 -10.26 -1.94
N GLN A 88 -4.91 -9.77 -2.28
CA GLN A 88 -5.33 -9.68 -3.68
C GLN A 88 -4.69 -8.46 -4.38
N VAL A 89 -4.25 -8.65 -5.62
CA VAL A 89 -3.67 -7.59 -6.47
C VAL A 89 -4.57 -6.36 -6.62
N GLN A 90 -5.89 -6.54 -6.51
CA GLN A 90 -6.87 -5.47 -6.59
C GLN A 90 -6.72 -4.43 -5.47
N GLU A 91 -6.09 -4.75 -4.33
CA GLU A 91 -5.75 -3.78 -3.29
C GLU A 91 -4.83 -2.68 -3.85
N ALA A 92 -3.72 -3.09 -4.47
CA ALA A 92 -2.73 -2.19 -5.04
C ALA A 92 -3.31 -1.42 -6.24
N VAL A 93 -4.09 -2.09 -7.09
CA VAL A 93 -4.74 -1.45 -8.25
C VAL A 93 -5.75 -0.40 -7.81
N ALA A 94 -6.61 -0.70 -6.84
CA ALA A 94 -7.62 0.23 -6.37
C ALA A 94 -6.99 1.51 -5.77
N LEU A 95 -5.94 1.37 -4.97
CA LEU A 95 -5.22 2.53 -4.43
C LEU A 95 -4.53 3.32 -5.56
N TYR A 96 -3.89 2.65 -6.50
CA TYR A 96 -3.20 3.33 -7.61
C TYR A 96 -4.16 4.16 -8.47
N GLU A 97 -5.35 3.63 -8.79
CA GLU A 97 -6.36 4.36 -9.58
C GLU A 97 -6.76 5.68 -8.92
N VAL A 98 -6.87 5.70 -7.58
CA VAL A 98 -7.17 6.92 -6.81
C VAL A 98 -5.98 7.87 -6.79
N LEU A 99 -4.77 7.35 -6.74
CA LEU A 99 -3.53 8.14 -6.71
C LEU A 99 -3.05 8.62 -8.08
N LYS A 100 -3.68 8.21 -9.19
CA LYS A 100 -3.21 8.53 -10.55
C LYS A 100 -2.91 10.03 -10.68
N PRO A 101 -1.67 10.40 -11.06
CA PRO A 101 -1.30 11.79 -11.09
C PRO A 101 -2.04 12.50 -12.23
N ALA A 102 -2.45 13.74 -11.97
CA ALA A 102 -2.86 14.64 -13.05
C ALA A 102 -1.71 14.83 -14.05
N PRO A 103 -1.98 15.19 -15.32
CA PRO A 103 -0.92 15.50 -16.27
C PRO A 103 0.07 16.54 -15.71
N GLY A 104 1.36 16.20 -15.68
CA GLY A 104 2.41 17.03 -15.08
C GLY A 104 2.53 16.96 -13.55
N GLY A 105 1.77 16.07 -12.90
CA GLY A 105 1.86 15.79 -11.48
C GLY A 105 3.05 14.90 -11.09
N VAL A 106 3.15 14.65 -9.79
CA VAL A 106 4.21 13.81 -9.20
C VAL A 106 4.13 12.38 -9.76
N PRO A 107 5.25 11.77 -10.18
CA PRO A 107 5.21 10.43 -10.76
C PRO A 107 4.78 9.38 -9.71
N HIS A 108 3.74 8.63 -10.05
CA HIS A 108 3.34 7.42 -9.33
C HIS A 108 3.55 6.21 -10.24
N ARG A 109 3.90 5.08 -9.65
CA ARG A 109 4.15 3.82 -10.34
C ARG A 109 3.38 2.68 -9.68
N ILE A 110 2.95 1.72 -10.48
CA ILE A 110 2.52 0.42 -10.03
C ILE A 110 3.32 -0.67 -10.76
N ASP A 111 3.65 -1.75 -10.08
CA ASP A 111 4.16 -2.98 -10.68
C ASP A 111 3.48 -4.20 -10.06
N ILE A 112 2.62 -4.81 -10.87
CA ILE A 112 1.83 -6.01 -10.53
C ILE A 112 2.20 -7.19 -11.44
N ALA A 113 3.18 -6.99 -12.33
CA ALA A 113 3.68 -8.02 -13.24
C ALA A 113 4.91 -8.74 -12.68
N GLY A 114 5.35 -8.34 -11.49
CA GLY A 114 6.47 -8.92 -10.77
C GLY A 114 7.84 -8.49 -11.27
N GLY A 115 7.98 -7.28 -11.81
CA GLY A 115 9.30 -6.75 -12.17
C GLY A 115 10.17 -6.40 -10.95
N CYS A 116 9.53 -6.00 -9.84
CA CYS A 116 10.16 -5.54 -8.61
C CYS A 116 10.04 -6.55 -7.47
N VAL A 117 8.95 -7.32 -7.40
CA VAL A 117 8.71 -8.37 -6.39
C VAL A 117 8.13 -9.60 -7.05
N GLN A 118 8.54 -10.79 -6.63
CA GLN A 118 8.08 -12.09 -7.11
C GLN A 118 8.01 -13.09 -5.94
N GLY A 119 7.32 -14.21 -6.17
CA GLY A 119 7.15 -15.28 -5.18
C GLY A 119 5.78 -15.24 -4.51
N GLU A 120 5.59 -16.11 -3.52
CA GLU A 120 4.43 -16.06 -2.61
C GLU A 120 4.59 -14.89 -1.63
N HIS A 121 3.53 -14.59 -0.86
CA HIS A 121 3.48 -13.43 0.03
C HIS A 121 4.65 -13.35 1.01
N GLU A 122 5.02 -14.48 1.63
CA GLU A 122 6.14 -14.56 2.57
C GLU A 122 7.51 -14.39 1.91
N ASP A 123 7.63 -14.67 0.61
CA ASP A 123 8.91 -14.73 -0.11
C ASP A 123 9.33 -13.37 -0.69
N VAL A 124 8.42 -12.40 -0.77
CA VAL A 124 8.69 -11.13 -1.47
C VAL A 124 9.76 -10.28 -0.80
N LEU A 125 9.98 -10.51 0.50
CA LEU A 125 11.01 -9.87 1.29
C LEU A 125 12.28 -10.72 1.42
N GLU A 126 12.38 -11.82 0.65
CA GLU A 126 13.49 -12.77 0.71
C GLU A 126 14.25 -12.91 -0.62
N GLY A 127 15.48 -13.43 -0.52
CA GLY A 127 16.27 -13.89 -1.66
C GLY A 127 16.41 -12.90 -2.83
N ALA A 128 16.11 -13.39 -4.03
CA ALA A 128 16.19 -12.60 -5.26
C ALA A 128 15.06 -11.55 -5.39
N SER A 129 13.92 -11.81 -4.75
CA SER A 129 12.79 -10.88 -4.72
C SER A 129 13.18 -9.62 -3.94
N ALA A 130 13.72 -9.78 -2.74
CA ALA A 130 14.24 -8.68 -1.91
C ALA A 130 15.29 -7.81 -2.64
N GLN A 131 16.19 -8.44 -3.40
CA GLN A 131 17.20 -7.72 -4.18
C GLN A 131 16.58 -6.89 -5.33
N SER A 132 15.53 -7.41 -5.96
CA SER A 132 14.79 -6.70 -7.02
C SER A 132 13.97 -5.56 -6.42
N LEU A 133 13.34 -5.79 -5.26
CA LEU A 133 12.62 -4.78 -4.50
C LEU A 133 13.53 -3.62 -4.12
N ALA A 134 14.66 -3.90 -3.49
CA ALA A 134 15.63 -2.87 -3.08
C ALA A 134 16.11 -2.03 -4.26
N ARG A 135 16.32 -2.66 -5.43
CA ARG A 135 16.70 -1.97 -6.66
C ARG A 135 15.60 -1.04 -7.16
N CYS A 136 14.35 -1.50 -7.17
CA CYS A 136 13.21 -0.65 -7.57
C CYS A 136 13.02 0.52 -6.60
N MET A 137 13.17 0.30 -5.29
CA MET A 137 13.12 1.36 -4.29
C MET A 137 14.22 2.41 -4.51
N ALA A 138 15.46 1.96 -4.77
CA ALA A 138 16.56 2.88 -5.05
C ALA A 138 16.32 3.71 -6.33
N GLN A 139 15.73 3.11 -7.38
CA GLN A 139 15.41 3.82 -8.61
C GLN A 139 14.33 4.90 -8.42
N MET A 140 13.36 4.66 -7.52
CA MET A 140 12.31 5.62 -7.23
C MET A 140 12.81 6.92 -6.60
N VAL A 141 13.86 6.84 -5.77
CA VAL A 141 14.41 8.00 -5.04
C VAL A 141 15.41 8.80 -5.90
N LEU A 142 15.87 8.24 -7.02
CA LEU A 142 16.87 8.84 -7.91
C LEU A 142 16.27 9.56 -9.13
N THR A 143 14.95 9.59 -9.27
CA THR A 143 14.20 10.24 -10.37
C THR A 143 13.52 11.51 -9.93
#